data_AF-A0A227J0V3-F1
#
_entry.id   AF-A0A227J0V3-F1
#
_cell.length_a   1.000
_cell.length_b   1.000
_cell.length_c   1.000
_cell.angle_alpha   90.00
_cell.angle_beta   90.00
_cell.angle_gamma   90.00
#
_symmetry.space_group_name_H-M   'P 1'
#
loop_
_entity.id
_entity.type
_entity.pdbx_description
1 polymer ?
#
loop_
_entity_poly.entity_id
_entity_poly.type
_entity_poly.pdbx_seq_one_letter_code
_entity_poly.pdbx_strand_id
1 'polypeptide(L)'
;ALCIATASATQDIAIDAFRIDTFPKSEESKLPQASAMAVIGWWTGYSLPGYLAFVNADTIGWNGVYYGMAAVVVVLMVFTLLVGEPVTQREKLQS
;
A
#
# COMPACT_ATOMS: atom_id res chain seq x y z
N ALA A 1 8.04 11.55 -14.74
CA ALA A 1 6.87 10.75 -15.14
C ALA A 1 7.21 9.26 -15.26
N LEU A 2 8.15 8.85 -16.12
CA LEU A 2 8.48 7.43 -16.34
C LEU A 2 8.86 6.68 -15.07
N CYS A 3 9.79 7.20 -14.27
CA CYS A 3 10.21 6.56 -13.01
C CYS A 3 9.05 6.35 -12.02
N ILE A 4 8.15 7.32 -11.92
CA ILE A 4 6.99 7.25 -11.02
C ILE A 4 6.01 6.19 -11.52
N ALA A 5 5.74 6.17 -12.83
CA ALA A 5 4.85 5.18 -13.43
C ALA A 5 5.40 3.75 -13.27
N THR A 6 6.70 3.55 -13.52
CA THR A 6 7.35 2.25 -13.33
C THR A 6 7.38 1.83 -11.86
N ALA A 7 7.68 2.75 -10.94
CA ALA A 7 7.68 2.46 -9.51
C ALA A 7 6.27 2.12 -8.99
N SER A 8 5.25 2.88 -9.41
CA SER A 8 3.85 2.62 -9.06
C SER A 8 3.41 1.23 -9.54
N ALA A 9 3.66 0.90 -10.81
CA ALA A 9 3.31 -0.42 -11.35
C ALA A 9 4.03 -1.56 -10.60
N THR A 10 5.28 -1.35 -10.19
CA THR A 10 6.04 -2.34 -9.41
C THR A 10 5.45 -2.50 -8.01
N GLN A 11 5.05 -1.41 -7.37
CA GLN A 11 4.43 -1.41 -6.05
C GLN A 11 3.09 -2.15 -6.06
N ASP A 12 2.24 -1.91 -7.07
CA ASP A 12 0.96 -2.60 -7.21
C ASP A 12 1.12 -4.12 -7.32
N ILE A 13 2.04 -4.58 -8.19
CA ILE A 13 2.34 -6.00 -8.38
C ILE A 13 2.89 -6.63 -7.09
N ALA A 14 3.79 -5.92 -6.38
CA ALA A 14 4.37 -6.42 -5.13
C ALA A 14 3.32 -6.59 -4.02
N ILE A 15 2.38 -5.63 -3.89
CA ILE A 15 1.29 -5.70 -2.92
C ILE A 15 0.34 -6.86 -3.25
N ASP A 16 0.03 -7.07 -4.53
CA ASP A 16 -0.81 -8.19 -4.96
C ASP A 16 -0.15 -9.55 -4.66
N ALA A 17 1.15 -9.68 -4.93
CA ALA A 17 1.92 -10.88 -4.60
C ALA A 17 1.99 -11.12 -3.08
N PHE A 18 2.30 -10.08 -2.30
CA PHE A 18 2.34 -10.15 -0.83
C PHE A 18 1.00 -10.59 -0.24
N ARG A 19 -0.11 -10.07 -0.79
CA ARG A 19 -1.46 -10.48 -0.37
C ARG A 19 -1.72 -11.95 -0.63
N ILE A 20 -1.33 -12.48 -1.80
CA ILE A 20 -1.51 -13.90 -2.11
C ILE A 20 -0.64 -14.77 -1.19
N ASP A 21 0.61 -14.36 -0.94
CA ASP A 21 1.58 -15.13 -0.16
C ASP A 21 1.27 -15.14 1.35
N THR A 22 0.60 -14.12 1.86
CA THR A 22 0.21 -14.03 3.27
C THR A 22 -0.88 -15.05 3.66
N PHE A 23 -1.68 -15.55 2.71
CA PHE A 23 -2.78 -16.48 2.98
C PHE A 23 -2.50 -17.86 2.36
N PRO A 24 -1.95 -18.84 3.11
CA PRO A 24 -1.79 -20.20 2.62
C PRO A 24 -3.14 -20.84 2.32
N LYS A 25 -3.19 -21.77 1.34
CA LYS A 25 -4.42 -22.45 0.87
C LYS A 25 -5.23 -23.16 1.97
N SER A 26 -4.64 -23.39 3.15
CA SER A 26 -5.34 -23.93 4.32
C SER A 26 -6.31 -22.94 4.99
N GLU A 27 -6.22 -21.64 4.70
CA GLU A 27 -7.07 -20.58 5.27
C GLU A 27 -7.82 -19.78 4.18
N GLU A 28 -8.38 -20.47 3.18
CA GLU A 28 -9.18 -19.82 2.12
C GLU A 28 -10.34 -18.94 2.65
N SER A 29 -10.83 -19.19 3.87
CA SER A 29 -11.87 -18.38 4.51
C SER A 29 -11.44 -16.96 4.89
N LYS A 30 -10.13 -16.68 4.97
CA LYS A 30 -9.58 -15.34 5.29
C LYS A 30 -9.21 -14.51 4.05
N LEU A 31 -9.15 -15.12 2.86
CA LEU A 31 -8.96 -14.41 1.58
C LEU A 31 -10.01 -13.30 1.32
N PRO A 32 -11.31 -13.51 1.60
CA PRO A 32 -12.31 -12.44 1.47
C PRO A 32 -12.06 -11.26 2.41
N GLN A 33 -11.59 -11.53 3.64
CA GLN A 33 -11.28 -10.48 4.62
C GLN A 33 -10.05 -9.69 4.19
N ALA A 34 -9.01 -10.35 3.69
CA ALA A 34 -7.83 -9.71 3.12
C ALA A 34 -8.16 -8.79 1.95
N SER A 35 -9.03 -9.26 1.06
CA SER A 35 -9.49 -8.49 -0.10
C SER A 35 -10.33 -7.28 0.34
N ALA A 36 -11.20 -7.45 1.34
CA ALA A 36 -11.96 -6.35 1.93
C ALA A 36 -11.05 -5.29 2.56
N MET A 37 -9.99 -5.71 3.28
CA MET A 37 -9.02 -4.79 3.88
C MET A 37 -8.22 -4.03 2.82
N ALA A 38 -7.83 -4.68 1.71
CA ALA A 38 -7.17 -4.02 0.59
C ALA A 38 -8.08 -2.98 -0.08
N VAL A 39 -9.36 -3.30 -0.29
CA VAL A 39 -10.35 -2.37 -0.86
C VAL A 39 -10.57 -1.18 0.06
N ILE A 40 -10.81 -1.41 1.36
CA ILE A 40 -10.99 -0.33 2.34
C ILE A 40 -9.74 0.55 2.40
N GLY A 41 -8.55 -0.06 2.44
CA GLY A 41 -7.27 0.65 2.41
C GLY A 41 -7.12 1.53 1.16
N TRP A 42 -7.54 1.06 -0.01
CA TRP A 42 -7.56 1.84 -1.24
C TRP A 42 -8.50 3.06 -1.14
N TRP A 43 -9.73 2.87 -0.67
CA TRP A 43 -10.69 3.98 -0.51
C TRP A 43 -10.22 5.02 0.48
N THR A 44 -9.68 4.60 1.63
CA THR A 44 -9.15 5.50 2.65
C THR A 44 -7.88 6.20 2.17
N GLY A 45 -6.97 5.47 1.52
CA GLY A 45 -5.71 6.00 0.99
C GLY A 45 -5.89 7.01 -0.14
N TYR A 46 -6.93 6.88 -0.96
CA TYR A 46 -7.28 7.88 -1.96
C TYR A 46 -7.95 9.12 -1.35
N SER A 47 -8.91 8.92 -0.45
CA SER A 47 -9.81 9.99 0.01
C SER A 47 -9.18 10.87 1.11
N LEU A 48 -8.41 10.26 2.02
CA LEU A 48 -7.90 10.95 3.20
C LEU A 48 -6.81 11.98 2.86
N PRO A 49 -5.78 11.66 2.05
CA PRO A 49 -4.78 12.65 1.63
C PRO A 49 -5.40 13.73 0.74
N GLY A 50 -6.39 13.40 -0.09
CA GLY A 50 -7.12 14.36 -0.90
C GLY A 50 -7.86 15.39 -0.06
N TYR A 51 -8.59 14.96 0.97
CA TYR A 51 -9.25 15.86 1.92
C TYR A 51 -8.24 16.76 2.65
N LEU A 52 -7.16 16.18 3.18
CA LEU A 52 -6.11 16.94 3.86
C LEU A 52 -5.42 17.94 2.92
N ALA A 53 -5.22 17.59 1.66
CA ALA A 53 -4.65 18.46 0.65
C ALA A 53 -5.56 19.68 0.39
N PHE A 54 -6.87 19.45 0.20
CA PHE A 54 -7.82 20.55 -0.06
C PHE A 54 -7.99 21.49 1.13
N VAL A 55 -8.06 20.96 2.36
CA VAL A 55 -8.20 21.80 3.57
C VAL A 55 -6.96 22.66 3.83
N ASN A 56 -5.77 22.17 3.47
CA ASN A 56 -4.51 22.89 3.69
C ASN A 56 -4.04 23.71 2.48
N ALA A 57 -4.70 23.59 1.33
CA ALA A 57 -4.32 24.30 0.10
C ALA A 57 -4.42 25.82 0.25
N ASP A 58 -5.48 26.30 0.91
CA ASP A 58 -5.73 27.74 1.09
C ASP A 58 -4.85 28.37 2.16
N THR A 59 -4.35 27.59 3.13
CA THR A 59 -3.56 28.10 4.26
C THR A 59 -2.05 27.96 4.08
N ILE A 60 -1.58 26.86 3.47
CA ILE A 60 -0.16 26.52 3.34
C ILE A 60 0.33 26.68 1.88
N GLY A 61 -0.59 26.82 0.93
CA GLY A 61 -0.29 26.86 -0.50
C GLY A 61 0.07 25.49 -1.07
N TRP A 62 -0.04 25.37 -2.40
CA TRP A 62 0.16 24.10 -3.11
C TRP A 62 1.51 23.44 -2.85
N ASN A 63 2.60 24.21 -2.72
CA ASN A 63 3.92 23.66 -2.39
C ASN A 63 3.93 22.94 -1.04
N GLY A 64 3.32 23.54 -0.01
CA GLY A 64 3.22 22.92 1.32
C GLY A 64 2.40 21.63 1.32
N VAL A 65 1.30 21.64 0.56
CA VAL A 65 0.48 20.45 0.33
C VAL A 65 1.27 19.32 -0.33
N TYR A 66 2.05 19.61 -1.38
CA TYR A 66 2.89 18.60 -2.05
C TYR A 66 3.95 18.02 -1.11
N TYR A 67 4.59 18.84 -0.27
CA TYR A 67 5.52 18.34 0.74
C TYR A 67 4.82 17.46 1.79
N GLY A 68 3.61 17.83 2.21
CA GLY A 68 2.79 17.00 3.10
C GLY A 68 2.45 15.64 2.49
N MET A 69 2.03 15.61 1.23
CA MET A 69 1.76 14.37 0.51
C MET A 69 3.03 13.50 0.37
N ALA A 70 4.17 14.12 0.06
CA ALA A 70 5.45 13.41 -0.01
C ALA A 70 5.83 12.79 1.34
N ALA A 71 5.63 13.51 2.45
CA ALA A 71 5.88 13.00 3.79
C ALA A 71 5.00 11.78 4.12
N VAL A 72 3.72 11.80 3.77
CA VAL A 72 2.81 10.65 3.94
C VAL A 72 3.33 9.43 3.18
N VAL A 73 3.74 9.60 1.92
CA VAL A 73 4.30 8.51 1.10
C VAL A 73 5.57 7.94 1.74
N VAL A 74 6.46 8.80 2.26
CA VAL A 74 7.68 8.36 2.96
C VAL A 74 7.34 7.53 4.19
N VAL A 75 6.36 7.95 5.00
CA VAL A 75 5.91 7.19 6.17
C VAL A 75 5.37 5.82 5.76
N LEU A 76 4.57 5.74 4.70
CA LEU A 76 4.08 4.47 4.18
C LEU A 76 5.21 3.56 3.68
N MET A 77 6.20 4.11 2.98
CA MET A 77 7.39 3.35 2.57
C MET A 77 8.14 2.78 3.78
N VAL A 78 8.29 3.54 4.86
CA VAL A 78 8.90 3.06 6.10
C VAL A 78 8.10 1.88 6.67
N PHE A 79 6.77 1.97 6.74
CA PHE A 79 5.96 0.84 7.18
C PHE A 79 6.10 -0.39 6.28
N THR A 80 6.17 -0.21 4.95
CA THR A 80 6.43 -1.32 4.02
C THR A 80 7.79 -1.96 4.26
N LEU A 81 8.84 -1.17 4.52
CA LEU A 81 10.18 -1.69 4.83
C LEU A 81 10.25 -2.41 6.19
N LEU A 82 9.42 -2.00 7.15
CA LEU A 82 9.32 -2.64 8.46
C LEU A 82 8.44 -3.89 8.46
N VAL A 83 7.65 -4.11 7.41
CA VAL A 83 6.84 -5.32 7.30
C VAL A 83 7.78 -6.52 7.09
N GLY A 84 7.71 -7.49 8.00
CA GLY A 84 8.45 -8.73 7.86
C GLY A 84 7.93 -9.55 6.68
N GLU A 85 8.80 -10.32 6.04
CA GLU A 85 8.40 -11.24 4.97
C GLU A 85 7.29 -12.19 5.48
N PRO A 86 6.26 -12.45 4.65
CA PRO A 86 5.19 -13.35 5.03
C PRO A 86 5.75 -14.77 5.14
N VAL A 87 5.47 -15.45 6.26
CA VAL A 87 5.92 -16.84 6.51
C VAL A 87 5.22 -17.76 5.51
N THR A 88 5.85 -17.96 4.36
CA THR A 88 5.29 -18.74 3.25
C THR A 88 5.92 -20.14 3.26
N GLN A 89 5.11 -21.20 3.28
CA GLN A 89 5.62 -22.59 3.21
C GLN A 89 6.10 -23.00 1.79
N ARG A 90 6.68 -22.07 1.03
CA ARG A 90 7.15 -22.33 -0.35
C ARG A 90 8.23 -23.41 -0.39
N GLU A 91 9.11 -23.44 0.60
CA GLU A 91 10.18 -24.44 0.72
C GLU A 91 9.66 -25.88 0.87
N LYS A 92 8.47 -26.08 1.46
CA LYS A 92 7.85 -27.42 1.62
C LYS A 92 7.10 -27.92 0.37
N LEU A 93 6.77 -27.03 -0.56
CA LEU A 93 6.06 -27.38 -1.81
C LEU A 93 7.01 -27.67 -2.97
N GLN A 94 8.30 -27.33 -2.82
CA GLN A 94 9.35 -27.57 -3.80
C GLN A 94 10.25 -28.79 -3.47
N SER A 95 10.03 -29.47 -2.34
CA SER A 95 10.65 -30.76 -1.97
C SER A 95 9.72 -31.93 -2.29
#